data_AF-A0A8T1G229-F1
#
_entry.id   AF-A0A8T1G229-F1
#
_cell.length_a   1.000
_cell.length_b   1.000
_cell.length_c   1.000
_cell.angle_alpha   90.00
_cell.angle_beta   90.00
_cell.angle_gamma   90.00
#
_symmetry.space_group_name_H-M   'P 1'
#
loop_
_entity.id
_entity.type
_entity.pdbx_description
1 polymer ?
#
loop_
_entity_poly.entity_id
_entity_poly.type
_entity_poly.pdbx_seq_one_letter_code
_entity_poly.pdbx_strand_id
1 'polypeptide(L)'
;MVPPTIPTISHEALVKWKRDRREYGDKLRARCRISGEDYDTVVEPVTNAFEPDLLDVFCDLKLRQASADVTEGMLIAEIEYIVTSVKNNTVV
;
A
#
# COMPACT_ATOMS: atom_id res chain seq x y z
N MET A 1 -3.83 8.82 -14.71
CA MET A 1 -3.18 8.65 -13.40
C MET A 1 -3.41 7.21 -12.99
N VAL A 2 -2.35 6.43 -12.86
CA VAL A 2 -2.43 4.97 -12.73
C VAL A 2 -2.17 4.58 -11.28
N PRO A 3 -3.03 3.80 -10.62
CA PRO A 3 -2.75 3.25 -9.30
C PRO A 3 -1.47 2.39 -9.33
N PRO A 4 -0.55 2.54 -8.37
CA PRO A 4 0.65 1.72 -8.33
C PRO A 4 0.34 0.32 -7.79
N THR A 5 0.98 -0.69 -8.39
CA THR A 5 0.87 -2.09 -7.97
C THR A 5 2.09 -2.53 -7.13
N ILE A 6 1.93 -3.62 -6.40
CA ILE A 6 2.92 -4.31 -5.57
C ILE A 6 3.21 -5.65 -6.26
N PRO A 7 4.28 -5.74 -7.07
CA PRO A 7 4.62 -6.97 -7.79
C PRO A 7 5.29 -8.03 -6.91
N THR A 8 5.89 -7.61 -5.79
CA THR A 8 6.53 -8.50 -4.81
C THR A 8 6.45 -7.89 -3.41
N ILE A 9 6.53 -8.71 -2.37
CA ILE A 9 6.58 -8.26 -0.96
C ILE A 9 8.00 -7.94 -0.48
N SER A 10 8.94 -7.71 -1.41
CA SER A 10 10.30 -7.29 -1.07
C SER A 10 10.30 -5.88 -0.49
N HIS A 11 11.27 -5.58 0.38
CA HIS A 11 11.38 -4.24 0.98
C HIS A 11 11.49 -3.14 -0.08
N GLU A 12 12.31 -3.35 -1.12
CA GLU A 12 12.48 -2.41 -2.23
C GLU A 12 11.14 -2.13 -2.95
N ALA A 13 10.37 -3.19 -3.26
CA ALA A 13 9.07 -3.03 -3.91
C ALA A 13 8.09 -2.25 -3.02
N LEU A 14 8.05 -2.52 -1.72
CA LEU A 14 7.18 -1.82 -0.76
C LEU A 14 7.59 -0.35 -0.58
N VAL A 15 8.89 -0.04 -0.55
CA VAL A 15 9.42 1.33 -0.52
C VAL A 15 9.01 2.09 -1.78
N LYS A 16 9.22 1.48 -2.94
CA LYS A 16 8.84 2.07 -4.24
C LYS A 16 7.33 2.31 -4.30
N TRP A 17 6.53 1.31 -3.94
CA TRP A 17 5.08 1.43 -3.92
C TRP A 17 4.61 2.55 -3.00
N LYS A 18 5.16 2.67 -1.77
CA LYS A 18 4.77 3.74 -0.84
C LYS A 18 4.99 5.14 -1.42
N ARG A 19 6.13 5.36 -2.08
CA ARG A 19 6.43 6.62 -2.76
C ARG A 19 5.44 6.87 -3.90
N ASP A 20 5.27 5.89 -4.78
CA ASP A 20 4.42 6.02 -5.96
C ASP A 20 2.94 6.22 -5.55
N ARG A 21 2.50 5.57 -4.46
CA ARG A 21 1.14 5.68 -3.86
C ARG A 21 0.88 7.07 -3.30
N ARG A 22 1.89 7.70 -2.69
CA ARG A 22 1.82 9.09 -2.22
C ARG A 22 1.64 10.06 -3.41
N GLU A 23 2.44 9.91 -4.46
CA GLU A 23 2.33 10.74 -5.66
C GLU A 23 1.00 10.57 -6.39
N TYR A 24 0.51 9.33 -6.47
CA TYR A 24 -0.82 9.01 -6.98
C TYR A 24 -1.90 9.73 -6.16
N GLY A 25 -1.86 9.62 -4.83
CA GLY A 25 -2.84 10.27 -3.95
C GLY A 25 -2.83 11.80 -4.04
N ASP A 26 -1.65 12.41 -4.17
CA ASP A 26 -1.53 13.87 -4.32
C ASP A 26 -2.13 14.37 -5.64
N LYS A 27 -1.86 13.67 -6.75
CA LYS A 27 -2.46 13.96 -8.06
C LYS A 27 -3.98 13.74 -8.04
N LEU A 28 -4.45 12.71 -7.35
CA LEU A 28 -5.88 12.40 -7.24
C LEU A 28 -6.60 13.49 -6.46
N ARG A 29 -6.06 13.91 -5.30
CA ARG A 29 -6.60 15.02 -4.51
C ARG A 29 -6.65 16.32 -5.31
N ALA A 30 -5.63 16.62 -6.11
CA ALA A 30 -5.63 17.79 -6.98
C ALA A 30 -6.77 17.74 -8.02
N ARG A 31 -7.02 16.56 -8.62
CA ARG A 31 -8.13 16.35 -9.56
C ARG A 31 -9.50 16.46 -8.87
N CYS A 32 -9.65 15.86 -7.69
CA CYS A 32 -10.89 15.92 -6.89
C CYS A 32 -11.29 17.36 -6.57
N ARG A 33 -10.31 18.21 -6.21
CA ARG A 33 -10.56 19.66 -5.98
C ARG A 33 -11.11 20.40 -7.20
N ILE A 34 -10.77 19.97 -8.41
CA ILE A 34 -11.22 20.60 -9.66
C ILE A 34 -12.59 20.05 -10.07
N SER A 35 -12.79 18.74 -9.92
CA SER A 35 -13.99 18.03 -10.38
C SER A 35 -15.14 18.05 -9.37
N GLY A 36 -14.85 18.24 -8.08
CA GLY A 36 -15.80 18.06 -6.98
C GLY A 36 -16.00 16.60 -6.56
N GLU A 37 -15.25 15.65 -7.13
CA GLU A 37 -15.27 14.25 -6.70
C GLU A 37 -14.76 14.11 -5.25
N ASP A 38 -15.32 13.17 -4.50
CA ASP A 38 -14.80 12.79 -3.18
C ASP A 38 -13.61 11.83 -3.34
N TYR A 39 -12.46 12.20 -2.76
CA TYR A 39 -11.22 11.43 -2.83
C TYR A 39 -11.39 9.99 -2.35
N ASP A 40 -12.13 9.77 -1.27
CA ASP A 40 -12.28 8.44 -0.65
C ASP A 40 -13.09 7.50 -1.55
N THR A 41 -13.88 8.04 -2.49
CA THR A 41 -14.66 7.26 -3.46
C THR A 41 -13.89 6.90 -4.73
N VAL A 42 -12.80 7.60 -5.03
CA VAL A 42 -12.04 7.45 -6.29
C VAL A 42 -10.63 6.91 -6.10
N VAL A 43 -10.16 6.81 -4.86
CA VAL A 43 -8.86 6.22 -4.54
C VAL A 43 -8.92 4.71 -4.66
N GLU A 44 -7.96 4.12 -5.39
CA GLU A 44 -7.86 2.67 -5.49
C GLU A 44 -7.55 2.07 -4.11
N PRO A 45 -8.26 1.03 -3.64
CA PRO A 45 -7.93 0.30 -2.41
C PRO A 45 -6.51 -0.31 -2.46
N VAL A 46 -5.87 -0.47 -1.29
CA VAL A 46 -4.56 -1.11 -1.16
C VAL A 46 -4.65 -2.61 -1.45
N THR A 47 -5.77 -3.25 -1.11
CA THR A 47 -6.08 -4.63 -1.51
C THR A 47 -5.91 -4.87 -3.01
N ASN A 48 -6.35 -3.92 -3.85
CA ASN A 48 -6.22 -3.98 -5.30
C ASN A 48 -4.82 -3.64 -5.82
N ALA A 49 -3.91 -3.20 -4.95
CA ALA A 49 -2.53 -2.94 -5.36
C ALA A 49 -1.70 -4.22 -5.48
N PHE A 50 -2.08 -5.32 -4.82
CA PHE A 50 -1.33 -6.57 -4.88
C PHE A 50 -1.57 -7.32 -6.19
N GLU A 51 -0.52 -7.90 -6.77
CA GLU A 51 -0.69 -8.91 -7.83
C GLU A 51 -1.51 -10.11 -7.30
N PRO A 52 -2.15 -10.89 -8.20
CA PRO A 52 -2.93 -12.07 -7.82
C PRO A 52 -2.20 -12.98 -6.84
N ASP A 53 -2.93 -13.49 -5.84
CA ASP A 53 -2.45 -14.35 -4.75
C ASP A 53 -1.43 -13.70 -3.79
N LEU A 54 -0.81 -12.57 -4.15
CA LEU A 54 0.20 -11.91 -3.33
C LEU A 54 -0.38 -11.28 -2.06
N LEU A 55 -1.65 -10.84 -2.11
CA LEU A 55 -2.36 -10.33 -0.94
C LEU A 55 -2.47 -11.42 0.13
N ASP A 56 -2.88 -12.63 -0.25
CA ASP A 56 -3.02 -13.76 0.68
C ASP A 56 -1.67 -14.13 1.30
N VAL A 57 -0.61 -14.20 0.48
CA VAL A 57 0.76 -14.45 0.96
C VAL A 57 1.23 -13.34 1.89
N PHE A 58 0.95 -12.08 1.59
CA PHE A 58 1.33 -10.96 2.45
C PHE A 58 0.62 -11.04 3.80
N CYS A 59 -0.69 -11.27 3.80
CA CYS A 59 -1.51 -11.36 5.01
C CYS A 59 -1.07 -12.53 5.90
N ASP A 60 -0.83 -13.71 5.31
CA ASP A 60 -0.36 -14.88 6.06
C ASP A 60 1.04 -14.65 6.67
N LEU A 61 1.99 -14.18 5.86
CA LEU A 61 3.39 -14.04 6.30
C LEU A 61 3.63 -12.86 7.24
N LYS A 62 2.95 -11.73 7.03
CA LYS A 62 3.21 -10.48 7.74
C LYS A 62 2.21 -10.22 8.86
N LEU A 63 0.93 -10.44 8.60
CA LEU A 63 -0.15 -10.16 9.56
C LEU A 63 -0.58 -11.40 10.36
N ARG A 64 -0.25 -12.61 9.89
CA ARG A 64 -0.71 -13.89 10.45
C ARG A 64 -2.24 -13.99 10.50
N GLN A 65 -2.89 -13.48 9.46
CA GLN A 65 -4.35 -13.43 9.33
C GLN A 65 -4.77 -13.75 7.90
N ALA A 66 -5.99 -14.27 7.73
CA ALA A 66 -6.59 -14.45 6.42
C ALA A 66 -6.89 -13.08 5.79
N SER A 67 -6.71 -12.94 4.48
CA SER A 67 -6.98 -11.69 3.76
C SER A 67 -8.42 -11.17 3.94
N ALA A 68 -9.38 -12.08 4.13
CA ALA A 68 -10.77 -11.74 4.41
C ALA A 68 -11.00 -10.98 5.73
N ASP A 69 -10.10 -11.14 6.71
CA ASP A 69 -10.19 -10.50 8.03
C ASP A 69 -9.32 -9.23 8.13
N VAL A 70 -8.56 -8.92 7.07
CA VAL A 70 -7.61 -7.81 7.05
C VAL A 70 -8.28 -6.56 6.50
N THR A 71 -8.12 -5.45 7.24
CA THR A 71 -8.62 -4.14 6.81
C THR A 71 -7.56 -3.36 6.04
N GLU A 72 -8.00 -2.39 5.22
CA GLU A 72 -7.11 -1.44 4.54
C GLU A 72 -6.11 -0.75 5.49
N GLY A 73 -6.57 -0.36 6.68
CA GLY A 73 -5.71 0.27 7.69
C GLY A 73 -4.60 -0.66 8.20
N MET A 74 -4.88 -1.96 8.32
CA MET A 74 -3.89 -2.95 8.75
C MET A 74 -2.83 -3.18 7.68
N LEU A 75 -3.23 -3.27 6.41
CA LEU A 75 -2.28 -3.35 5.29
C LEU A 75 -1.36 -2.15 5.25
N ILE A 76 -1.93 -0.94 5.36
CA ILE A 76 -1.13 0.30 5.36
C ILE A 76 -0.15 0.28 6.53
N ALA A 77 -0.62 0.04 7.76
CA ALA A 77 0.23 0.04 8.95
C ALA A 77 1.39 -0.96 8.85
N GLU A 78 1.14 -2.16 8.35
CA GLU A 78 2.16 -3.19 8.20
C GLU A 78 3.17 -2.84 7.10
N ILE A 79 2.72 -2.32 5.95
CA ILE A 79 3.62 -1.83 4.90
C ILE A 79 4.49 -0.69 5.45
N GLU A 80 3.93 0.23 6.25
CA GLU A 80 4.70 1.30 6.88
C GLU A 80 5.73 0.78 7.88
N TYR A 81 5.37 -0.22 8.68
CA TYR A 81 6.28 -0.89 9.59
C TYR A 81 7.43 -1.57 8.84
N ILE A 82 7.15 -2.32 7.77
CA ILE A 82 8.18 -2.99 6.96
C ILE A 82 9.12 -1.96 6.33
N VAL A 83 8.57 -0.90 5.72
CA VAL A 83 9.36 0.16 5.08
C VAL A 83 10.28 0.87 6.07
N THR A 84 9.84 1.05 7.33
CA THR A 84 10.60 1.79 8.35
C THR A 84 11.52 0.91 9.20
N SER A 85 11.21 -0.38 9.40
CA SER A 85 11.97 -1.29 10.27
C SER A 85 13.40 -1.58 9.80
N VAL A 86 13.66 -1.64 8.49
CA VAL A 86 15.03 -1.85 7.96
C VAL A 86 15.95 -0.68 8.34
N LYS A 87 15.43 0.53 8.54
CA LYS A 87 16.24 1.67 9.00
C LYS A 87 16.71 1.52 10.46
N ASN A 88 16.07 0.65 11.25
CA ASN A 88 16.41 0.42 12.65
C ASN A 88 17.20 -0.87 12.90
N ASN A 89 17.41 -1.71 11.86
CA ASN A 89 18.15 -2.96 11.96
C ASN A 89 19.58 -2.91 11.41
N THR A 90 20.09 -1.72 11.08
CA THR A 90 21.55 -1.47 11.05
C THR A 90 22.04 -1.26 12.48
N VAL A 91 22.23 -2.36 13.20
CA VAL A 91 22.87 -2.38 14.51
C VAL A 91 24.10 -3.28 14.43
N VAL A 92 25.25 -2.60 14.53
CA VAL A 92 26.66 -2.99 14.75
C VAL A 92 27.43 -3.68 13.63
#